data_AF-A0A3C1FB90-F1
#
_entry.id   AF-A0A3C1FB90-F1
#
_cell.length_a   1.000
_cell.length_b   1.000
_cell.length_c   1.000
_cell.angle_alpha   90.00
_cell.angle_beta   90.00
_cell.angle_gamma   90.00
#
_symmetry.space_group_name_H-M   'P 1'
#
loop_
_entity.id
_entity.type
_entity.pdbx_description
1 polymer ?
#
loop_
_entity_poly.entity_id
_entity_poly.type
_entity_poly.pdbx_seq_one_letter_code
_entity_poly.pdbx_strand_id
1 'polypeptide(L)'
;MKFGASTDPLTRRRTQLVFVGASVVAAVGIGLVGGAFRWCLERAAVLRNVLAEWSHTLGGPGWLIPVLMVAIGASLGQVFARLSPRASGSGIQDVEAVWREQEELPGPSVLPSRFIGGVLAIGSGMVMGREGPSVHLGSTIGAE
;
A
#
# COMPACT_ATOMS: atom_id res chain seq x y z
N MET A 1 -7.53 -41.80 16.22
CA MET A 1 -6.35 -41.45 17.03
C MET A 1 -6.71 -40.23 17.88
N LYS A 2 -6.57 -40.35 19.21
CA LYS A 2 -7.00 -39.33 20.18
C LYS A 2 -5.95 -38.20 20.23
N PHE A 3 -6.28 -37.00 19.75
CA PHE A 3 -5.52 -35.80 20.10
C PHE A 3 -6.01 -35.31 21.46
N GLY A 4 -5.33 -35.78 22.51
CA GLY A 4 -5.42 -35.17 23.83
C GLY A 4 -4.76 -33.80 23.80
N ALA A 5 -5.54 -32.74 23.56
CA ALA A 5 -5.12 -31.39 23.88
C ALA A 5 -5.35 -31.18 25.37
N SER A 6 -4.40 -31.58 26.21
CA SER A 6 -4.26 -30.99 27.54
C SER A 6 -3.84 -29.53 27.32
N THR A 7 -4.80 -28.62 27.14
CA THR A 7 -4.51 -27.19 27.10
C THR A 7 -4.23 -26.73 28.52
N ASP A 8 -2.97 -26.85 28.93
CA ASP A 8 -2.50 -26.23 30.16
C ASP A 8 -2.85 -24.73 30.12
N PRO A 9 -3.57 -24.19 31.11
CA PRO A 9 -3.95 -22.78 31.17
C PRO A 9 -2.75 -21.84 31.06
N LEU A 10 -1.56 -22.27 31.47
CA LEU A 10 -0.32 -21.50 31.32
C LEU A 10 0.13 -21.40 29.86
N THR A 11 0.04 -22.48 29.08
CA THR A 11 0.35 -22.46 27.64
C THR A 11 -0.64 -21.56 26.88
N ARG A 12 -1.92 -21.63 27.22
CA ARG A 12 -2.96 -20.77 26.62
C ARG A 12 -2.70 -19.28 26.88
N ARG A 13 -2.36 -18.91 28.13
CA ARG A 13 -2.02 -17.52 28.48
C ARG A 13 -0.77 -17.03 27.74
N ARG A 14 0.27 -17.87 27.64
CA ARG A 14 1.49 -17.52 26.91
C ARG A 14 1.23 -17.29 25.42
N THR A 15 0.47 -18.18 24.78
CA THR A 15 0.07 -18.00 23.37
C THR A 15 -0.75 -16.74 23.18
N GLN A 16 -1.73 -16.47 24.06
CA GLN A 16 -2.53 -15.23 24.00
C GLN A 16 -1.67 -13.97 24.13
N LEU A 17 -0.71 -13.95 25.05
CA LEU A 17 0.20 -12.81 25.23
C LEU A 17 1.09 -12.59 24.00
N VAL A 18 1.58 -13.67 23.36
CA VAL A 18 2.35 -13.58 22.12
C VAL A 18 1.49 -13.01 20.99
N PHE A 19 0.25 -13.48 20.83
CA PHE A 19 -0.68 -12.95 19.83
C PHE A 19 -0.99 -11.46 20.04
N VAL A 20 -1.27 -11.06 21.29
CA VAL A 20 -1.52 -9.66 21.63
C VAL A 20 -0.29 -8.82 21.29
N GLY A 21 0.91 -9.24 21.70
CA GLY A 21 2.16 -8.55 21.37
C GLY A 21 2.36 -8.39 19.87
N ALA A 22 2.23 -9.48 19.09
CA ALA A 22 2.36 -9.45 17.64
C ALA A 22 1.33 -8.52 16.99
N SER A 23 0.06 -8.56 17.42
CA SER A 23 -1.00 -7.70 16.87
C SER A 23 -0.75 -6.21 17.11
N VAL A 24 -0.17 -5.84 18.26
CA VAL A 24 0.18 -4.44 18.55
C VAL A 24 1.31 -3.98 17.64
N VAL A 25 2.35 -4.80 17.46
CA VAL A 25 3.47 -4.48 16.55
C VAL A 25 2.97 -4.32 15.12
N ALA A 26 2.14 -5.25 14.64
CA ALA A 26 1.53 -5.17 13.33
C ALA A 26 0.66 -3.90 13.19
N ALA A 27 -0.21 -3.59 14.16
CA ALA A 27 -1.06 -2.39 14.12
C ALA A 27 -0.25 -1.09 14.04
N VAL A 28 0.86 -0.99 14.79
CA VAL A 28 1.77 0.15 14.71
C VAL A 28 2.42 0.24 13.33
N GLY A 29 2.91 -0.88 12.79
CA GLY A 29 3.48 -0.94 11.44
C GLY A 29 2.49 -0.51 10.36
N ILE A 30 1.26 -1.03 10.40
CA ILE A 30 0.17 -0.68 9.48
C ILE A 30 -0.16 0.81 9.59
N GLY A 31 -0.28 1.34 10.81
CA GLY A 31 -0.56 2.76 11.04
C GLY A 31 0.54 3.68 10.51
N LEU A 32 1.81 3.32 10.72
CA LEU A 32 2.95 4.09 10.23
C LEU A 32 3.03 4.07 8.70
N VAL A 33 2.95 2.89 8.08
CA VAL A 33 3.04 2.75 6.61
C VAL A 33 1.83 3.37 5.93
N GLY A 34 0.62 3.10 6.42
CA GLY A 34 -0.62 3.69 5.89
C GLY A 34 -0.65 5.21 6.07
N GLY A 35 -0.20 5.70 7.22
CA GLY A 35 -0.07 7.13 7.51
C GLY A 35 0.95 7.82 6.60
N ALA A 36 2.12 7.22 6.41
CA ALA A 36 3.15 7.71 5.51
C ALA A 36 2.66 7.74 4.06
N PHE A 37 1.95 6.69 3.61
CA PHE A 37 1.36 6.63 2.27
C PHE A 37 0.37 7.79 2.06
N ARG A 38 -0.56 7.99 3.00
CA ARG A 38 -1.53 9.10 2.94
C ARG A 38 -0.83 10.46 2.93
N TRP A 39 0.15 10.66 3.80
CA TRP A 39 0.96 11.88 3.82
C TRP A 39 1.59 12.15 2.45
N CYS A 40 2.26 11.14 1.86
CA CYS A 40 2.90 11.28 0.55
C CYS A 40 1.90 11.69 -0.54
N LEU A 41 0.70 11.10 -0.55
CA LEU A 41 -0.35 11.48 -1.50
C LEU A 41 -0.83 12.93 -1.31
N GLU A 42 -1.02 13.37 -0.07
CA GLU A 42 -1.40 14.75 0.25
C GLU A 42 -0.32 15.74 -0.21
N ARG A 43 0.96 15.43 0.04
CA ARG A 43 2.08 16.27 -0.40
C ARG A 43 2.20 16.30 -1.92
N ALA A 44 2.00 15.18 -2.58
CA ALA A 44 1.99 15.12 -4.04
C ALA A 44 0.85 15.95 -4.62
N ALA A 45 -0.33 15.95 -3.99
CA ALA A 45 -1.45 16.81 -4.39
C ALA A 45 -1.12 18.30 -4.25
N VAL A 46 -0.52 18.72 -3.12
CA VAL A 46 -0.06 20.11 -2.93
C VAL A 46 0.98 20.47 -3.99
N LEU A 47 1.96 19.60 -4.24
CA LEU A 47 2.99 19.84 -5.24
C LEU A 47 2.40 20.02 -6.63
N ARG A 48 1.45 19.17 -7.04
CA ARG A 48 0.73 19.30 -8.33
C ARG A 48 0.02 20.64 -8.44
N ASN A 49 -0.65 21.09 -7.39
CA ASN A 49 -1.37 22.36 -7.41
C ASN A 49 -0.42 23.54 -7.58
N VAL A 50 0.69 23.56 -6.83
CA VAL A 50 1.73 24.59 -6.94
C VAL A 50 2.35 24.59 -8.34
N LEU A 51 2.66 23.41 -8.88
CA LEU A 51 3.21 23.28 -10.24
C LEU A 51 2.22 23.73 -11.31
N ALA A 52 0.95 23.40 -11.16
CA ALA A 52 -0.09 23.80 -12.09
C ALA A 52 -0.25 25.34 -12.10
N GLU A 53 -0.35 25.95 -10.92
CA GLU A 53 -0.45 27.41 -10.78
C GLU A 53 0.77 28.11 -11.37
N TRP A 54 1.98 27.63 -11.04
CA TRP A 54 3.21 28.12 -11.64
C TRP A 54 3.22 27.96 -13.17
N SER A 55 2.77 26.82 -13.70
CA SER A 55 2.75 26.55 -15.14
C SER A 55 1.89 27.53 -15.94
N HIS A 56 0.82 28.05 -15.32
CA HIS A 56 -0.01 29.08 -15.93
C HIS A 56 0.71 30.44 -16.07
N THR A 57 1.75 30.69 -15.27
CA THR A 57 2.51 31.96 -15.32
C THR A 57 3.54 32.03 -16.45
N LEU A 58 3.92 30.90 -17.06
CA LEU A 58 5.01 30.85 -18.04
C LEU A 58 4.66 31.45 -19.41
N GLY A 59 3.38 31.71 -19.69
CA GLY A 59 2.92 32.01 -21.05
C GLY A 59 3.12 30.84 -22.03
N GLY A 60 2.45 30.85 -23.18
CA GLY A 60 2.56 29.77 -24.16
C GLY A 60 2.00 28.42 -23.68
N PRO A 61 2.59 27.27 -24.05
CA PRO A 61 2.04 25.94 -23.76
C PRO A 61 2.38 25.41 -22.37
N GLY A 62 2.40 26.27 -21.33
CA GLY A 62 2.69 25.86 -19.94
C GLY A 62 1.77 24.75 -19.41
N TRP A 63 0.55 24.65 -19.94
CA TRP A 63 -0.40 23.58 -19.63
C TRP A 63 0.11 22.16 -19.92
N LEU A 64 1.17 22.00 -20.74
CA LEU A 64 1.79 20.70 -20.99
C LEU A 64 2.55 20.15 -19.79
N ILE A 65 3.01 21.00 -18.88
CA ILE A 65 3.79 20.61 -17.70
C ILE A 65 3.01 19.65 -16.79
N PRO A 66 1.80 19.98 -16.31
CA PRO A 66 1.02 19.05 -15.49
C PRO A 66 0.64 17.77 -16.26
N VAL A 67 0.41 17.84 -17.57
CA VAL A 67 0.14 16.65 -18.41
C VAL A 67 1.34 15.70 -18.42
N LEU A 68 2.54 16.23 -18.65
CA LEU A 68 3.78 15.45 -18.61
C LEU A 68 4.04 14.85 -17.23
N MET A 69 3.75 15.60 -16.16
CA MET A 69 3.89 15.10 -14.79
C MET A 69 2.99 13.89 -14.52
N VAL A 70 1.71 13.95 -14.94
CA VAL A 70 0.79 12.80 -14.85
C VAL A 70 1.33 11.62 -15.67
N ALA A 71 1.77 11.86 -16.90
CA ALA A 71 2.27 10.81 -17.79
C ALA A 71 3.53 10.12 -17.21
N ILE A 72 4.48 10.89 -16.68
CA ILE A 72 5.70 10.36 -16.06
C ILE A 72 5.36 9.58 -14.80
N GLY A 73 4.53 10.13 -13.91
CA GLY A 73 4.16 9.44 -12.67
C GLY A 73 3.36 8.16 -12.91
N ALA A 74 2.44 8.16 -13.87
CA ALA A 74 1.74 6.95 -14.31
C ALA A 74 2.72 5.91 -14.88
N SER A 75 3.67 6.34 -15.72
CA SER A 75 4.66 5.45 -16.32
C SER A 75 5.57 4.82 -15.27
N LEU A 76 6.07 5.62 -14.33
CA LEU A 76 6.89 5.11 -13.23
C LEU A 76 6.08 4.21 -12.31
N GLY A 77 4.83 4.59 -11.98
CA GLY A 77 3.92 3.73 -11.22
C GLY A 77 3.73 2.37 -11.87
N GLN A 78 3.58 2.33 -13.19
CA GLN A 78 3.48 1.09 -13.97
C GLN A 78 4.79 0.28 -13.93
N VAL A 79 5.96 0.92 -13.92
CA VAL A 79 7.24 0.22 -13.76
C VAL A 79 7.27 -0.52 -12.41
N PHE A 80 6.90 0.14 -11.32
CA PHE A 80 6.83 -0.51 -10.00
C PHE A 80 5.79 -1.62 -9.94
N ALA A 81 4.63 -1.44 -10.59
CA ALA A 81 3.61 -2.49 -10.69
C ALA A 81 4.10 -3.71 -11.50
N ARG A 82 5.04 -3.54 -12.44
CA ARG A 82 5.66 -4.66 -13.17
C ARG A 82 6.71 -5.40 -12.36
N LEU A 83 7.36 -4.75 -11.39
CA LEU A 83 8.33 -5.39 -10.50
C LEU A 83 7.66 -6.41 -9.58
N SER A 84 6.40 -6.19 -9.23
CA SER A 84 5.61 -7.15 -8.47
C SER A 84 4.20 -7.21 -9.05
N PRO A 85 3.88 -8.20 -9.90
CA PRO A 85 2.56 -8.32 -10.52
C PRO A 85 1.41 -8.36 -9.52
N ARG A 86 1.64 -8.92 -8.33
CA ARG A 86 0.66 -8.96 -7.22
C ARG A 86 0.39 -7.58 -6.64
N ALA A 87 1.36 -6.67 -6.72
CA ALA A 87 1.19 -5.27 -6.35
C ALA A 87 0.40 -4.46 -7.40
N SER A 88 -0.11 -5.06 -8.47
CA SER A 88 -0.94 -4.38 -9.47
C SER A 88 -2.43 -4.34 -9.06
N GLY A 89 -3.22 -3.46 -9.67
CA GLY A 89 -4.66 -3.40 -9.47
C GLY A 89 -5.09 -2.86 -8.10
N SER A 90 -6.22 -3.34 -7.57
CA SER A 90 -6.80 -2.88 -6.28
C SER A 90 -6.08 -3.46 -5.06
N GLY A 91 -5.58 -4.70 -5.14
CA GLY A 91 -5.02 -5.43 -4.00
C GLY A 91 -6.06 -6.03 -3.05
N ILE A 92 -7.30 -5.52 -3.02
CA ILE A 92 -8.39 -6.14 -2.25
C ILE A 92 -8.65 -7.59 -2.71
N GLN A 93 -8.55 -7.83 -4.02
CA GLN A 93 -8.75 -9.16 -4.59
C GLN A 93 -7.65 -10.15 -4.18
N ASP A 94 -6.40 -9.69 -4.05
CA ASP A 94 -5.27 -10.51 -3.58
C ASP A 94 -5.49 -10.86 -2.10
N VAL A 95 -5.88 -9.88 -1.26
CA VAL A 95 -6.24 -10.13 0.15
C VAL A 95 -7.41 -11.11 0.28
N GLU A 96 -8.44 -10.97 -0.57
CA GLU A 96 -9.58 -11.89 -0.57
C GLU A 96 -9.17 -13.30 -1.03
N ALA A 97 -8.30 -13.41 -2.04
CA ALA A 97 -7.78 -14.69 -2.54
C ALA A 97 -6.94 -15.41 -1.47
N VAL A 98 -6.06 -14.68 -0.77
CA VAL A 98 -5.28 -15.22 0.36
C VAL A 98 -6.20 -15.67 1.50
N TRP A 99 -7.23 -14.88 1.83
CA TRP A 99 -8.20 -15.25 2.86
C TRP A 99 -9.03 -16.50 2.48
N ARG A 100 -9.31 -16.70 1.19
CA ARG A 100 -9.97 -17.89 0.65
C ARG A 100 -9.02 -19.07 0.42
N GLU A 101 -7.75 -18.96 0.80
CA GLU A 101 -6.70 -19.97 0.57
C GLU A 101 -6.49 -20.30 -0.93
N GLN A 102 -6.84 -19.37 -1.82
CA GLN A 102 -6.68 -19.49 -3.28
C GLN A 102 -5.31 -19.01 -3.77
N GLU A 103 -4.63 -18.20 -2.94
CA GLU A 103 -3.29 -17.71 -3.20
C GLU A 103 -2.45 -17.72 -1.91
N GLU A 104 -1.13 -17.82 -2.06
CA GLU A 104 -0.19 -17.71 -0.95
C GLU A 104 0.00 -16.27 -0.49
N LEU A 105 0.54 -16.07 0.71
CA LEU A 105 0.83 -14.74 1.24
C LEU A 105 1.74 -13.94 0.28
N PRO A 106 1.46 -12.64 0.07
CA PRO A 106 2.31 -11.79 -0.76
C PRO A 106 3.70 -11.66 -0.14
N GLY A 107 4.75 -11.82 -0.96
CA GLY A 107 6.13 -11.69 -0.50
C GLY A 107 6.50 -10.25 -0.10
N PRO A 108 7.61 -10.05 0.63
CA PRO A 108 7.99 -8.75 1.20
C PRO A 108 8.30 -7.67 0.14
N SER A 109 8.57 -8.07 -1.11
CA SER A 109 8.78 -7.15 -2.24
C SER A 109 7.51 -6.44 -2.71
N VAL A 110 6.32 -6.96 -2.35
CA VAL A 110 5.02 -6.35 -2.68
C VAL A 110 4.85 -5.03 -1.94
N LEU A 111 5.29 -4.93 -0.68
CA LEU A 111 5.12 -3.75 0.14
C LEU A 111 5.81 -2.49 -0.45
N PRO A 112 7.12 -2.48 -0.77
CA PRO A 112 7.77 -1.30 -1.33
C PRO A 112 7.30 -0.98 -2.75
N SER A 113 7.03 -2.00 -3.58
CA SER A 113 6.54 -1.78 -4.95
C SER A 113 5.14 -1.16 -4.96
N ARG A 114 4.24 -1.64 -4.08
CA ARG A 114 2.89 -1.10 -3.92
C ARG A 114 2.90 0.32 -3.37
N PHE A 115 3.73 0.58 -2.36
CA PHE A 115 3.86 1.90 -1.77
C PHE A 115 4.37 2.92 -2.79
N ILE A 116 5.53 2.67 -3.40
CA ILE A 116 6.16 3.63 -4.31
C ILE A 116 5.36 3.77 -5.60
N GLY A 117 4.92 2.65 -6.19
CA GLY A 117 4.10 2.66 -7.39
C GLY A 117 2.76 3.38 -7.18
N GLY A 118 2.10 3.14 -6.04
CA GLY A 118 0.88 3.82 -5.65
C GLY A 118 1.06 5.32 -5.45
N VAL A 119 2.14 5.74 -4.77
CA VAL A 119 2.46 7.17 -4.59
C VAL A 119 2.74 7.85 -5.94
N LEU A 120 3.47 7.20 -6.85
CA LEU A 120 3.78 7.79 -8.16
C LEU A 120 2.55 7.87 -9.08
N ALA A 121 1.73 6.81 -9.12
CA ALA A 121 0.52 6.80 -9.93
C ALA A 121 -0.57 7.75 -9.37
N ILE A 122 -0.98 7.55 -8.12
CA ILE A 122 -2.06 8.36 -7.50
C ILE A 122 -1.56 9.79 -7.21
N GLY A 123 -0.31 9.91 -6.76
CA GLY A 123 0.32 11.20 -6.47
C GLY A 123 0.68 12.01 -7.72
N SER A 124 0.67 11.44 -8.92
CA SER A 124 0.78 12.23 -10.15
C SER A 124 -0.55 12.73 -10.71
N GLY A 125 -1.68 12.16 -10.29
CA GLY A 125 -3.02 12.65 -10.63
C GLY A 125 -3.94 11.60 -11.24
N MET A 126 -3.54 10.33 -11.27
CA MET A 126 -4.41 9.26 -11.76
C MET A 126 -5.64 9.09 -10.86
N VAL A 127 -6.80 8.88 -11.50
CA VAL A 127 -8.07 8.64 -10.79
C VAL A 127 -8.10 7.19 -10.33
N MET A 128 -7.55 6.95 -9.14
CA MET A 128 -7.63 5.66 -8.45
C MET A 128 -7.90 5.88 -6.98
N GLY A 129 -8.65 4.96 -6.36
CA GLY A 129 -8.88 4.98 -4.92
C GLY A 129 -7.61 4.61 -4.15
N ARG A 130 -7.36 5.30 -3.02
CA ARG A 130 -6.29 4.95 -2.06
C ARG A 130 -6.64 3.74 -1.18
N GLU A 131 -7.91 3.37 -1.12
CA GLU A 131 -8.41 2.31 -0.24
C GLU A 131 -7.78 0.95 -0.56
N GLY A 132 -7.70 0.57 -1.84
CA GLY A 132 -7.09 -0.68 -2.26
C GLY A 132 -5.61 -0.82 -1.85
N PRO A 133 -4.73 0.13 -2.23
CA PRO A 133 -3.35 0.14 -1.77
C PRO A 133 -3.20 0.12 -0.25
N SER A 134 -4.00 0.89 0.51
CA SER A 134 -3.91 0.91 1.97
C SER A 134 -4.28 -0.43 2.61
N VAL A 135 -5.34 -1.09 2.14
CA VAL A 135 -5.73 -2.42 2.63
C VAL A 135 -4.65 -3.46 2.31
N HIS A 136 -4.12 -3.46 1.10
CA HIS A 136 -3.07 -4.40 0.69
C HIS A 136 -1.76 -4.19 1.46
N LEU A 137 -1.34 -2.93 1.69
CA LEU A 137 -0.18 -2.65 2.56
C LEU A 137 -0.43 -3.16 3.98
N GLY A 138 -1.65 -2.95 4.50
CA GLY A 138 -2.04 -3.44 5.82
C GLY A 138 -1.97 -4.95 5.96
N SER A 139 -2.52 -5.69 4.98
CA SER A 139 -2.51 -7.15 4.98
C SER A 139 -1.10 -7.72 4.86
N THR A 140 -0.23 -7.13 4.03
CA THR A 140 1.17 -7.57 3.90
C THR A 140 1.96 -7.42 5.20
N ILE A 141 1.68 -6.39 6.00
CA ILE A 141 2.36 -6.17 7.30
C ILE A 141 1.82 -7.11 8.36
N GLY A 142 0.52 -7.39 8.37
CA GLY A 142 -0.09 -8.32 9.34
C GLY A 142 0.17 -9.80 9.03
N ALA A 143 0.67 -10.11 7.83
CA ALA A 143 1.03 -11.44 7.37
C ALA A 143 2.40 -11.92 7.88
N GLU A 144 3.28 -10.99 8.26
CA GLU A 144 4.63 -11.23 8.81
C GLU A 144 4.61 -11.27 10.35
#